data_AF-A0A9E3W462-F1
#
_entry.id   AF-A0A9E3W462-F1
#
_cell.length_a   1.000
_cell.length_b   1.000
_cell.length_c   1.000
_cell.angle_alpha   90.00
_cell.angle_beta   90.00
_cell.angle_gamma   90.00
#
_symmetry.space_group_name_H-M   'P 1'
#
loop_
_entity.id
_entity.type
_entity.pdbx_description
1 polymer ?
#
loop_
_entity_poly.entity_id
_entity_poly.type
_entity_poly.pdbx_seq_one_letter_code
_entity_poly.pdbx_strand_id
1 'polypeptide(L)'
;MTEVAAAVIERPDGTFLLACRPEGKPYPGYWEFPGGKIEPGEDPRTALARELREELGIAVREATPWITRVYAYTHATVRLHFFRVTAWDGEPRPLEDQAIAWQDATAPDVSPMLPANAPVLAALALPAVMVVSNAAETGFDAWILRFAGLLATERPLVQVREKGLERLRVQHLLSRTLARATPFGSPVVVNSDCGEFPQADGIHLTAAALMAAASRPAA
;
A
#
# COMPACT_ATOMS: atom_id res chain seq x y z
N MET A 1 -17.04 9.66 17.06
CA MET A 1 -16.13 9.05 16.07
C MET A 1 -15.39 7.94 16.79
N THR A 2 -15.44 6.73 16.26
CA THR A 2 -14.78 5.57 16.89
C THR A 2 -13.35 5.47 16.38
N GLU A 3 -12.41 5.19 17.27
CA GLU A 3 -10.99 4.98 16.94
C GLU A 3 -10.71 3.47 16.94
N VAL A 4 -10.05 2.97 15.90
CA VAL A 4 -9.78 1.54 15.68
C VAL A 4 -8.33 1.36 15.25
N ALA A 5 -7.64 0.37 15.81
CA ALA A 5 -6.32 -0.06 15.37
C ALA A 5 -6.46 -1.38 14.62
N ALA A 6 -5.87 -1.48 13.42
CA ALA A 6 -5.95 -2.65 12.57
C ALA A 6 -4.56 -3.09 12.08
N ALA A 7 -4.33 -4.39 12.03
CA ALA A 7 -3.06 -4.98 11.69
C ALA A 7 -3.05 -5.52 10.25
N VAL A 8 -2.11 -5.03 9.47
CA VAL A 8 -1.67 -5.68 8.24
C VAL A 8 -0.49 -6.57 8.61
N ILE A 9 -0.80 -7.80 9.02
CA ILE A 9 0.21 -8.80 9.39
C ILE A 9 0.75 -9.42 8.11
N GLU A 10 2.04 -9.25 7.85
CA GLU A 10 2.69 -9.59 6.59
C GLU A 10 3.76 -10.67 6.81
N ARG A 11 3.69 -11.75 6.04
CA ARG A 11 4.72 -12.79 6.00
C ARG A 11 5.86 -12.40 5.05
N PRO A 12 7.06 -13.00 5.21
CA PRO A 12 8.18 -12.76 4.29
C PRO A 12 7.89 -13.12 2.83
N ASP A 13 6.89 -13.97 2.56
CA ASP A 13 6.44 -14.31 1.21
C ASP A 13 5.52 -13.25 0.57
N GLY A 14 5.21 -12.16 1.29
CA GLY A 14 4.34 -11.07 0.84
C GLY A 14 2.85 -11.31 1.08
N THR A 15 2.47 -12.47 1.64
CA THR A 15 1.07 -12.72 2.00
C THR A 15 0.70 -11.99 3.29
N PHE A 16 -0.57 -11.63 3.43
CA PHE A 16 -1.09 -10.96 4.62
C PHE A 16 -2.29 -11.68 5.22
N LEU A 17 -2.49 -11.53 6.53
CA LEU A 17 -3.58 -12.18 7.23
C LEU A 17 -4.85 -11.34 7.17
N LEU A 18 -5.95 -11.98 6.81
CA LEU A 18 -7.31 -11.47 6.97
C LEU A 18 -8.12 -12.36 7.91
N ALA A 19 -9.10 -11.76 8.56
CA ALA A 19 -10.10 -12.42 9.38
C ALA A 19 -11.51 -12.19 8.83
N CYS A 20 -12.37 -13.19 8.92
CA CYS A 20 -13.78 -13.13 8.53
C CYS A 20 -14.64 -12.88 9.75
N ARG A 21 -15.47 -11.83 9.72
CA ARG A 21 -16.32 -11.46 10.85
C ARG A 21 -17.30 -12.58 11.21
N PRO A 22 -17.34 -13.01 12.48
CA PRO A 22 -18.33 -13.98 12.94
C PRO A 22 -19.75 -13.37 12.94
N GLU A 23 -20.75 -14.25 13.07
CA GLU A 23 -22.15 -13.87 13.24
C GLU A 23 -22.35 -12.96 14.46
N GLY A 24 -23.28 -12.02 14.36
CA GLY A 24 -23.60 -11.07 15.45
C GLY A 24 -22.73 -9.80 15.51
N LYS A 25 -21.60 -9.74 14.79
CA LYS A 25 -20.86 -8.47 14.55
C LYS A 25 -21.47 -7.72 13.35
N PRO A 26 -21.34 -6.38 13.24
CA PRO A 26 -21.76 -5.65 12.03
C PRO A 26 -21.04 -6.21 10.79
N TYR A 27 -21.75 -6.42 9.68
CA TYR A 27 -21.20 -7.05 8.47
C TYR A 27 -20.67 -8.48 8.71
N PRO A 28 -21.50 -9.43 9.18
CA PRO A 28 -21.07 -10.82 9.34
C PRO A 28 -20.67 -11.40 7.98
N GLY A 29 -19.66 -12.28 7.96
CA GLY A 29 -19.12 -12.89 6.74
C GLY A 29 -18.22 -11.97 5.90
N TYR A 30 -18.01 -10.71 6.28
CA TYR A 30 -17.06 -9.83 5.61
C TYR A 30 -15.64 -10.06 6.13
N TRP A 31 -14.68 -10.03 5.22
CA TRP A 31 -13.26 -10.13 5.51
C TRP A 31 -12.65 -8.77 5.84
N GLU A 32 -11.75 -8.75 6.83
CA GLU A 32 -11.06 -7.56 7.29
C GLU A 32 -9.65 -7.83 7.83
N PHE A 33 -8.91 -6.74 8.08
CA PHE A 33 -7.64 -6.81 8.79
C PHE A 33 -7.93 -6.94 10.30
N PRO A 34 -7.29 -7.89 11.01
CA PRO A 34 -7.51 -8.10 12.44
C PRO A 34 -7.25 -6.85 13.28
N GLY A 35 -7.96 -6.71 14.40
CA GLY A 35 -7.85 -5.56 15.28
C GLY A 35 -9.20 -5.03 15.74
N GLY A 36 -9.15 -3.99 16.55
CA GLY A 36 -10.33 -3.55 17.29
C GLY A 36 -10.26 -2.13 17.79
N LYS A 37 -11.20 -1.81 18.68
CA LYS A 37 -11.42 -0.44 19.15
C LYS A 37 -10.30 -0.03 20.10
N ILE A 38 -9.87 1.22 19.95
CA ILE A 38 -8.94 1.83 20.88
C ILE A 38 -9.73 2.28 22.12
N GLU A 39 -9.30 1.83 23.30
CA GLU A 39 -9.95 2.20 24.56
C GLU A 39 -9.60 3.64 24.99
N PRO A 40 -10.43 4.28 25.84
CA PRO A 40 -10.14 5.62 26.33
C PRO A 40 -8.79 5.70 27.06
N GLY A 41 -7.87 6.51 26.54
CA GLY A 41 -6.53 6.69 27.09
C GLY A 41 -5.49 5.67 26.60
N GLU A 42 -5.90 4.72 25.77
CA GLU A 42 -5.01 3.74 25.14
C GLU A 42 -4.37 4.33 23.87
N ASP A 43 -3.07 4.12 23.67
CA ASP A 43 -2.43 4.50 22.41
C ASP A 43 -2.73 3.44 21.32
N PRO A 44 -2.78 3.82 20.03
CA PRO A 44 -3.16 2.90 18.96
C PRO A 44 -2.29 1.65 18.84
N ARG A 45 -1.00 1.71 19.21
CA ARG A 45 -0.10 0.55 19.11
C ARG A 45 -0.35 -0.42 20.27
N THR A 46 -0.62 0.10 21.47
CA THR A 46 -1.02 -0.72 22.63
C THR A 46 -2.35 -1.42 22.36
N ALA A 47 -3.34 -0.69 21.84
CA ALA A 47 -4.62 -1.27 21.41
C ALA A 47 -4.41 -2.41 20.41
N LEU A 48 -3.62 -2.17 19.36
CA LEU A 48 -3.28 -3.19 18.36
C LEU A 48 -2.69 -4.46 19.01
N ALA A 49 -1.72 -4.30 19.90
CA ALA A 49 -1.05 -5.43 20.54
C ALA A 49 -1.96 -6.22 21.50
N ARG A 50 -2.92 -5.53 22.16
CA ARG A 50 -3.96 -6.17 22.98
C ARG A 50 -4.92 -6.97 22.10
N GLU A 51 -5.50 -6.33 21.09
CA GLU A 51 -6.45 -6.94 20.16
C GLU A 51 -5.85 -8.16 19.45
N LEU A 52 -4.62 -8.07 18.95
CA LEU A 52 -3.98 -9.23 18.29
C LEU A 52 -3.67 -10.39 19.26
N ARG A 53 -3.47 -10.10 20.55
CA ARG A 53 -3.31 -11.15 21.55
C ARG A 53 -4.65 -11.83 21.84
N GLU A 54 -5.72 -11.05 21.94
CA GLU A 54 -7.08 -11.54 22.23
C GLU A 54 -7.67 -12.30 21.05
N GLU A 55 -7.61 -11.73 19.84
CA GLU A 55 -8.23 -12.29 18.63
C GLU A 55 -7.41 -13.44 18.03
N LEU A 56 -6.08 -13.34 18.09
CA LEU A 56 -5.17 -14.24 17.34
C LEU A 56 -4.18 -15.03 18.19
N GLY A 57 -4.01 -14.67 19.47
CA GLY A 57 -3.05 -15.33 20.35
C GLY A 57 -1.59 -15.00 20.06
N ILE A 58 -1.30 -13.92 19.33
CA ILE A 58 0.07 -13.53 18.97
C ILE A 58 0.57 -12.33 19.79
N ALA A 59 1.89 -12.27 19.98
CA ALA A 59 2.55 -11.12 20.60
C ALA A 59 3.32 -10.32 19.54
N VAL A 60 2.92 -9.07 19.31
CA VAL A 60 3.54 -8.18 18.34
C VAL A 60 4.95 -7.78 18.78
N ARG A 61 5.96 -7.99 17.93
CA ARG A 61 7.33 -7.51 18.15
C ARG A 61 7.61 -6.22 17.37
N GLU A 62 7.28 -6.21 16.09
CA GLU A 62 7.48 -5.05 15.21
C GLU A 62 6.14 -4.65 14.57
N ALA A 63 5.75 -3.40 14.82
CA ALA A 63 4.58 -2.78 14.22
C ALA A 63 4.89 -1.32 13.89
N THR A 64 4.67 -0.93 12.64
CA THR A 64 4.92 0.42 12.15
C THR A 64 3.60 1.07 11.71
N PRO A 65 3.28 2.31 12.17
CA PRO A 65 2.13 3.05 11.66
C PRO A 65 2.24 3.21 10.15
N TRP A 66 1.17 2.90 9.40
CA TRP A 66 1.23 2.90 7.95
C TRP A 66 0.20 3.83 7.30
N ILE A 67 -1.09 3.55 7.47
CA ILE A 67 -2.17 4.28 6.81
C ILE A 67 -3.22 4.65 7.86
N THR A 68 -3.61 5.92 7.94
CA THR A 68 -4.79 6.34 8.70
C THR A 68 -5.91 6.73 7.76
N ARG A 69 -7.10 6.17 7.96
CA ARG A 69 -8.29 6.49 7.16
C ARG A 69 -9.48 6.77 8.05
N VAL A 70 -10.33 7.70 7.60
CA VAL A 70 -11.65 7.91 8.18
C VAL A 70 -12.66 7.35 7.20
N TYR A 71 -13.51 6.44 7.66
CA TYR A 71 -14.57 5.83 6.87
C TYR A 71 -15.92 6.02 7.57
N ALA A 72 -16.90 6.51 6.82
CA ALA A 72 -18.27 6.69 7.30
C ALA A 72 -19.13 5.52 6.84
N TYR A 73 -19.37 4.57 7.74
CA TYR A 73 -20.40 3.55 7.56
C TYR A 73 -21.78 4.16 7.81
N THR A 74 -22.83 3.49 7.35
CA THR A 74 -24.23 3.90 7.55
C THR A 74 -24.61 4.06 9.03
N HIS A 75 -23.95 3.32 9.93
CA HIS A 75 -24.25 3.30 11.36
C HIS A 75 -23.20 4.01 12.24
N ALA A 76 -22.00 4.31 11.70
CA ALA A 76 -20.91 4.92 12.48
C ALA A 76 -19.81 5.51 11.59
N THR A 77 -19.12 6.53 12.09
CA THR A 77 -17.84 7.01 11.52
C THR A 77 -16.67 6.47 12.32
N VAL A 78 -15.75 5.81 11.64
CA VAL A 78 -14.57 5.14 12.23
C VAL A 78 -13.30 5.76 11.67
N ARG A 79 -12.32 6.03 12.53
CA ARG A 79 -10.94 6.29 12.16
C ARG A 79 -10.13 5.01 12.38
N LEU A 80 -9.60 4.48 11.28
CA LEU A 80 -8.79 3.26 11.23
C LEU A 80 -7.31 3.65 11.17
N HIS A 81 -6.55 3.19 12.15
CA HIS A 81 -5.09 3.27 12.18
C HIS A 81 -4.52 1.91 11.78
N PHE A 82 -4.08 1.80 10.53
CA PHE A 82 -3.46 0.59 10.03
C PHE A 82 -1.97 0.57 10.39
N PHE A 83 -1.53 -0.55 10.95
CA PHE A 83 -0.14 -0.84 11.24
C PHE A 83 0.34 -1.99 10.36
N ARG A 84 1.54 -1.88 9.78
CA ARG A 84 2.24 -3.04 9.22
C ARG A 84 2.92 -3.80 10.34
N VAL A 85 2.62 -5.09 10.46
CA VAL A 85 3.19 -6.00 11.46
C VAL A 85 4.03 -7.04 10.72
N THR A 86 5.35 -6.93 10.85
CA THR A 86 6.33 -7.77 10.13
C THR A 86 7.02 -8.78 11.03
N ALA A 87 6.88 -8.63 12.35
CA ALA A 87 7.43 -9.58 13.32
C ALA A 87 6.50 -9.74 14.53
N TRP A 88 6.25 -10.99 14.89
CA TRP A 88 5.46 -11.40 16.04
C TRP A 88 5.95 -12.74 16.60
N ASP A 89 5.45 -13.11 17.77
CA ASP A 89 5.64 -14.42 18.40
C ASP A 89 4.30 -15.17 18.44
N GLY A 90 4.37 -16.50 18.27
CA GLY A 90 3.19 -17.37 18.17
C GLY A 90 2.70 -17.56 16.74
N GLU A 91 1.78 -18.52 16.56
CA GLU A 91 1.09 -18.73 15.28
C GLU A 91 -0.33 -18.16 15.40
N PRO A 92 -0.79 -17.30 14.47
CA PRO A 92 -2.15 -16.78 14.48
C PRO A 92 -3.20 -17.90 14.48
N ARG A 93 -4.17 -17.81 15.39
CA ARG A 93 -5.29 -18.75 15.51
C ARG A 93 -6.60 -17.98 15.67
N PRO A 94 -7.72 -18.48 15.15
CA PRO A 94 -9.00 -17.83 15.39
C PRO A 94 -9.48 -18.07 16.82
N LEU A 95 -9.36 -17.08 17.70
CA LEU A 95 -9.76 -17.20 19.12
C LEU A 95 -11.18 -16.68 19.43
N GLU A 96 -11.86 -16.07 18.46
CA GLU A 96 -13.21 -15.49 18.56
C GLU A 96 -14.18 -16.05 17.50
N ASP A 97 -14.04 -17.34 17.16
CA ASP A 97 -14.88 -18.02 16.15
C ASP A 97 -14.86 -17.35 14.76
N GLN A 98 -13.83 -16.55 14.47
CA GLN A 98 -13.57 -15.98 13.14
C GLN A 98 -12.91 -17.01 12.22
N ALA A 99 -13.13 -16.93 10.91
CA ALA A 99 -12.21 -17.61 9.98
C ALA A 99 -10.98 -16.72 9.76
N ILE A 100 -9.81 -17.30 9.50
CA ILE A 100 -8.62 -16.54 9.11
C ILE A 100 -8.01 -17.13 7.84
N ALA A 101 -7.42 -16.27 7.00
CA ALA A 101 -6.80 -16.68 5.75
C ALA A 101 -5.60 -15.79 5.42
N TRP A 102 -4.52 -16.40 4.94
CA TRP A 102 -3.39 -15.71 4.34
C TRP A 102 -3.68 -15.45 2.87
N GLN A 103 -3.42 -14.23 2.40
CA GLN A 103 -3.88 -13.74 1.10
C GLN A 103 -2.77 -13.02 0.34
N ASP A 104 -2.80 -13.10 -0.98
CA ASP A 104 -1.99 -12.27 -1.88
C ASP A 104 -2.70 -10.93 -2.14
N ALA A 105 -1.96 -9.82 -2.08
CA ALA A 105 -2.56 -8.48 -2.16
C ALA A 105 -3.05 -8.13 -3.55
N THR A 106 -2.48 -8.78 -4.56
CA THR A 106 -2.81 -8.58 -5.96
C THR A 106 -4.00 -9.44 -6.39
N ALA A 107 -4.27 -10.54 -5.70
CA ALA A 107 -5.34 -11.48 -6.01
C ALA A 107 -5.88 -12.19 -4.76
N PRO A 108 -6.58 -11.49 -3.85
CA PRO A 108 -7.23 -12.14 -2.72
C PRO A 108 -8.34 -13.09 -3.22
N ASP A 109 -8.39 -14.30 -2.66
CA ASP A 109 -9.39 -15.33 -2.99
C ASP A 109 -10.64 -15.26 -2.08
N VAL A 110 -10.57 -14.47 -1.01
CA VAL A 110 -11.68 -14.27 -0.07
C VAL A 110 -12.62 -13.13 -0.47
N SER A 111 -13.91 -13.29 -0.17
CA SER A 111 -14.94 -12.26 -0.37
C SER A 111 -16.16 -12.49 0.54
N PRO A 112 -16.99 -11.46 0.81
CA PRO A 112 -16.79 -10.03 0.48
C PRO A 112 -15.79 -9.34 1.42
N MET A 113 -15.11 -8.31 0.94
CA MET A 113 -14.17 -7.49 1.73
C MET A 113 -14.86 -6.28 2.34
N LEU A 114 -14.48 -5.86 3.54
CA LEU A 114 -14.93 -4.57 4.06
C LEU A 114 -14.47 -3.42 3.16
N PRO A 115 -15.37 -2.50 2.75
CA PRO A 115 -15.03 -1.42 1.83
C PRO A 115 -13.88 -0.51 2.29
N ALA A 116 -13.70 -0.34 3.60
CA ALA A 116 -12.63 0.47 4.17
C ALA A 116 -11.23 -0.10 3.90
N ASN A 117 -11.12 -1.38 3.54
CA ASN A 117 -9.86 -2.06 3.27
C ASN A 117 -9.41 -1.93 1.82
N ALA A 118 -10.29 -1.56 0.89
CA ALA A 118 -9.94 -1.46 -0.52
C ALA A 118 -8.73 -0.54 -0.78
N PRO A 119 -8.61 0.65 -0.15
CA PRO A 119 -7.42 1.49 -0.31
C PRO A 119 -6.14 0.87 0.29
N VAL A 120 -6.28 0.03 1.33
CA VAL A 120 -5.15 -0.65 1.97
C VAL A 120 -4.66 -1.79 1.10
N LEU A 121 -5.57 -2.59 0.53
CA LEU A 121 -5.25 -3.63 -0.45
C LEU A 121 -4.58 -3.03 -1.70
N ALA A 122 -5.13 -1.92 -2.22
CA ALA A 122 -4.51 -1.21 -3.33
C ALA A 122 -3.09 -0.72 -3.01
N ALA A 123 -2.84 -0.31 -1.76
CA ALA A 123 -1.50 0.08 -1.31
C ALA A 123 -0.57 -1.13 -1.12
N LEU A 124 -1.08 -2.29 -0.71
CA LEU A 124 -0.30 -3.54 -0.60
C LEU A 124 0.12 -4.09 -1.96
N ALA A 125 -0.68 -3.87 -3.01
CA ALA A 125 -0.35 -4.29 -4.37
C ALA A 125 0.80 -3.47 -5.01
N LEU A 126 1.18 -2.34 -4.40
CA LEU A 126 2.29 -1.52 -4.87
C LEU A 126 3.63 -2.10 -4.41
N PRO A 127 4.69 -1.98 -5.23
CA PRO A 127 6.06 -2.21 -4.77
C PRO A 127 6.41 -1.49 -3.46
N ALA A 128 7.10 -2.19 -2.56
CA ALA A 128 7.56 -1.62 -1.29
C ALA A 128 8.67 -0.56 -1.47
N VAL A 129 9.44 -0.66 -2.56
CA VAL A 129 10.51 0.27 -2.89
C VAL A 129 10.08 1.16 -4.04
N MET A 130 10.30 2.47 -3.89
CA MET A 130 10.12 3.45 -4.94
C MET A 130 11.46 4.08 -5.32
N VAL A 131 11.74 4.14 -6.62
CA VAL A 131 12.95 4.73 -7.18
C VAL A 131 12.56 5.99 -7.94
N VAL A 132 13.23 7.10 -7.63
CA VAL A 132 13.03 8.37 -8.33
C VAL A 132 14.19 8.57 -9.29
N SER A 133 13.90 8.98 -10.53
CA SER A 133 14.95 9.25 -11.50
C SER A 133 15.82 10.45 -11.08
N ASN A 134 17.11 10.39 -11.44
CA ASN A 134 18.05 11.50 -11.31
C ASN A 134 19.02 11.51 -12.51
N ALA A 135 18.46 11.37 -13.69
CA ALA A 135 19.19 11.21 -14.94
C ALA A 135 19.75 12.53 -15.47
N ALA A 136 19.15 13.69 -15.16
CA ALA A 136 19.70 14.98 -15.54
C ALA A 136 21.04 15.26 -14.85
N GLU A 137 21.17 14.91 -13.56
CA GLU A 137 22.41 15.10 -12.80
C GLU A 137 23.45 14.03 -13.15
N THR A 138 23.05 12.76 -13.17
CA THR A 138 23.99 11.64 -13.29
C THR A 138 24.29 11.19 -14.71
N GLY A 139 23.55 11.71 -15.70
CA GLY A 139 23.56 11.26 -17.08
C GLY A 139 22.61 10.08 -17.31
N PHE A 140 21.94 10.09 -18.48
CA PHE A 140 20.88 9.14 -18.82
C PHE A 140 21.38 7.70 -18.87
N ASP A 141 22.54 7.46 -19.49
CA ASP A 141 23.11 6.11 -19.62
C ASP A 141 23.51 5.53 -18.27
N ALA A 142 24.19 6.35 -17.45
CA ALA A 142 24.61 5.94 -16.12
C ALA A 142 23.40 5.65 -15.22
N TRP A 143 22.34 6.45 -15.31
CA TRP A 143 21.10 6.20 -14.59
C TRP A 143 20.43 4.89 -15.04
N ILE A 144 20.29 4.65 -16.34
CA ILE A 144 19.69 3.42 -16.88
C ILE A 144 20.49 2.18 -16.46
N LEU A 145 21.81 2.26 -16.47
CA LEU A 145 22.67 1.15 -16.05
C LEU A 145 22.48 0.81 -14.56
N ARG A 146 22.45 1.82 -13.68
CA ARG A 146 22.19 1.59 -12.24
C ARG A 146 20.78 1.06 -12.00
N PHE A 147 19.78 1.62 -12.68
CA PHE A 147 18.41 1.15 -12.60
C PHE A 147 18.27 -0.31 -13.04
N ALA A 148 18.94 -0.72 -14.12
CA ALA A 148 18.95 -2.10 -14.57
C ALA A 148 19.59 -3.05 -13.54
N GLY A 149 20.63 -2.60 -12.82
CA GLY A 149 21.22 -3.36 -11.72
C GLY A 149 20.26 -3.59 -10.56
N LEU A 150 19.44 -2.58 -10.23
CA LEU A 150 18.42 -2.68 -9.17
C LEU A 150 17.29 -3.65 -9.52
N LEU A 151 16.83 -3.63 -10.77
CA LEU A 151 15.78 -4.54 -11.26
C LEU A 151 16.17 -6.03 -11.15
N ALA A 152 17.47 -6.34 -11.07
CA ALA A 152 17.94 -7.70 -10.86
C ALA A 152 17.71 -8.22 -9.43
N THR A 153 17.49 -7.32 -8.46
CA THR A 153 17.37 -7.66 -7.04
C THR A 153 15.99 -7.40 -6.47
N GLU A 154 15.26 -6.42 -7.02
CA GLU A 154 13.95 -6.02 -6.52
C GLU A 154 13.05 -5.53 -7.65
N ARG A 155 11.73 -5.54 -7.39
CA ARG A 155 10.71 -4.96 -8.26
C ARG A 155 10.27 -3.62 -7.67
N PRO A 156 10.80 -2.46 -8.12
CA PRO A 156 10.41 -1.15 -7.60
C PRO A 156 9.24 -0.52 -8.37
N LEU A 157 8.58 0.44 -7.71
CA LEU A 157 7.79 1.48 -8.39
C LEU A 157 8.77 2.56 -8.86
N VAL A 158 8.77 2.88 -10.15
CA VAL A 158 9.71 3.85 -10.71
C VAL A 158 8.98 5.15 -10.98
N GLN A 159 9.46 6.25 -10.41
CA GLN A 159 9.00 7.58 -10.71
C GLN A 159 10.02 8.30 -11.60
N VAL A 160 9.69 8.49 -12.88
CA VAL A 160 10.45 9.36 -13.78
C VAL A 160 10.11 10.81 -13.43
N ARG A 161 11.05 11.50 -12.79
CA ARG A 161 10.90 12.87 -12.27
C ARG A 161 12.14 13.70 -12.54
N GLU A 162 12.14 14.39 -13.67
CA GLU A 162 13.23 15.28 -14.09
C GLU A 162 12.69 16.70 -14.32
N LYS A 163 12.78 17.54 -13.29
CA LYS A 163 12.25 18.91 -13.37
C LYS A 163 13.04 19.76 -14.36
N GLY A 164 12.34 20.54 -15.17
CA GLY A 164 12.96 21.46 -16.13
C GLY A 164 13.58 20.80 -17.35
N LEU A 165 13.46 19.47 -17.52
CA LEU A 165 13.77 18.84 -18.79
C LEU A 165 12.66 19.08 -19.81
N GLU A 166 13.06 19.30 -21.05
CA GLU A 166 12.11 19.36 -22.17
C GLU A 166 11.39 18.03 -22.37
N ARG A 167 10.16 18.12 -22.88
CA ARG A 167 9.27 16.97 -23.11
C ARG A 167 9.94 15.82 -23.86
N LEU A 168 10.70 16.12 -24.91
CA LEU A 168 11.40 15.10 -25.70
C LEU A 168 12.47 14.35 -24.90
N ARG A 169 13.14 15.02 -23.96
CA ARG A 169 14.14 14.39 -23.09
C ARG A 169 13.49 13.53 -22.02
N VAL A 170 12.39 13.98 -21.41
CA VAL A 170 11.60 13.16 -20.48
C VAL A 170 11.04 11.93 -21.20
N GLN A 171 10.51 12.11 -22.41
CA GLN A 171 10.03 11.04 -23.28
C GLN A 171 11.14 10.02 -23.56
N HIS A 172 12.34 10.48 -23.91
CA HIS A 172 13.48 9.60 -24.18
C HIS A 172 13.88 8.78 -22.94
N LEU A 173 13.96 9.42 -21.77
CA LEU A 173 14.24 8.74 -20.50
C LEU A 173 13.18 7.68 -20.21
N LEU A 174 11.91 8.08 -20.24
CA LEU A 174 10.76 7.23 -19.95
C LEU A 174 10.71 5.99 -20.85
N SER A 175 10.90 6.14 -22.16
CA SER A 175 10.94 4.99 -23.08
C SER A 175 12.04 3.99 -22.70
N ARG A 176 13.21 4.47 -22.27
CA ARG A 176 14.31 3.60 -21.83
C ARG A 176 14.03 2.95 -20.49
N THR A 177 13.38 3.67 -19.57
CA THR A 177 12.93 3.13 -18.28
C THR A 177 11.93 2.01 -18.47
N LEU A 178 10.87 2.26 -19.25
CA LEU A 178 9.82 1.28 -19.55
C LEU A 178 10.41 0.02 -20.17
N ALA A 179 11.29 0.17 -21.17
CA ALA A 179 11.97 -0.96 -21.83
C ALA A 179 12.76 -1.85 -20.86
N ARG A 180 13.20 -1.33 -19.70
CA ARG A 180 13.86 -2.12 -18.66
C ARG A 180 12.89 -2.61 -17.58
N ALA A 181 11.88 -1.82 -17.22
CA ALA A 181 10.97 -2.10 -16.12
C ALA A 181 9.88 -3.14 -16.47
N THR A 182 9.34 -3.08 -17.69
CA THR A 182 8.21 -3.93 -18.12
C THR A 182 8.48 -5.44 -17.98
N PRO A 183 9.66 -5.99 -18.36
CA PRO A 183 9.93 -7.42 -18.19
C PRO A 183 9.88 -7.90 -16.73
N PHE A 184 10.08 -7.00 -15.76
CA PHE A 184 10.03 -7.30 -14.33
C PHE A 184 8.68 -6.90 -13.69
N GLY A 185 7.70 -6.48 -14.51
CA GLY A 185 6.41 -5.98 -14.04
C GLY A 185 6.52 -4.76 -13.12
N SER A 186 7.62 -4.00 -13.20
CA SER A 186 7.85 -2.82 -12.36
C SER A 186 7.08 -1.63 -12.95
N PRO A 187 6.11 -1.05 -12.22
CA PRO A 187 5.32 0.08 -12.73
C PRO A 187 6.18 1.34 -12.85
N VAL A 188 6.00 2.09 -13.93
CA VAL A 188 6.68 3.34 -14.21
C VAL A 188 5.67 4.48 -14.28
N VAL A 189 5.74 5.38 -13.32
CA VAL A 189 4.93 6.60 -13.27
C VAL A 189 5.74 7.83 -13.63
N VAL A 190 5.09 8.85 -14.17
CA VAL A 190 5.74 10.10 -14.56
C VAL A 190 5.31 11.24 -13.65
N ASN A 191 6.28 12.01 -13.15
CA ASN A 191 6.08 13.29 -12.51
C ASN A 191 6.78 14.37 -13.32
N SER A 192 6.01 15.09 -14.14
CA SER A 192 6.57 16.06 -15.09
C SER A 192 5.68 17.29 -15.21
N ASP A 193 6.30 18.42 -15.54
CA ASP A 193 5.67 19.71 -15.83
C ASP A 193 5.57 20.00 -17.34
N CYS A 194 6.08 19.13 -18.21
CA CYS A 194 6.20 19.38 -19.65
C CYS A 194 5.25 18.57 -20.55
N GLY A 195 4.03 18.30 -20.08
CA GLY A 195 2.96 17.66 -20.88
C GLY A 195 2.65 16.22 -20.48
N GLU A 196 1.90 15.53 -21.34
CA GLU A 196 1.38 14.18 -21.08
C GLU A 196 2.24 13.06 -21.70
N PHE A 197 2.23 11.91 -21.03
CA PHE A 197 3.03 10.72 -21.32
C PHE A 197 2.16 9.44 -21.24
N PRO A 198 1.28 9.20 -22.22
CA PRO A 198 0.27 8.13 -22.18
C PRO A 198 0.83 6.71 -22.15
N GLN A 199 2.12 6.53 -22.45
CA GLN A 199 2.82 5.25 -22.36
C GLN A 199 3.30 4.89 -20.95
N ALA A 200 3.21 5.79 -19.98
CA ALA A 200 3.52 5.48 -18.58
C ALA A 200 2.41 4.62 -17.97
N ASP A 201 2.74 3.81 -16.96
CA ASP A 201 1.77 3.01 -16.23
C ASP A 201 0.87 3.86 -15.30
N GLY A 202 1.24 5.13 -15.12
CA GLY A 202 0.43 6.10 -14.40
C GLY A 202 1.06 7.49 -14.30
N ILE A 203 0.27 8.43 -13.79
CA ILE A 203 0.66 9.83 -13.62
C ILE A 203 0.78 10.13 -12.13
N HIS A 204 1.91 10.71 -11.74
CA HIS A 204 2.05 11.36 -10.45
C HIS A 204 2.08 12.86 -10.68
N LEU A 205 1.02 13.59 -10.35
CA LEU A 205 0.97 15.04 -10.60
C LEU A 205 2.08 15.80 -9.86
N THR A 206 2.60 16.87 -10.48
CA THR A 206 3.38 17.86 -9.76
C THR A 206 2.49 18.62 -8.79
N ALA A 207 3.07 19.25 -7.76
CA ALA A 207 2.28 20.05 -6.83
C ALA A 207 1.47 21.16 -7.55
N ALA A 208 2.09 21.84 -8.52
CA ALA A 208 1.41 22.86 -9.32
C ALA A 208 0.24 22.27 -10.13
N ALA A 209 0.46 21.14 -10.81
CA ALA A 209 -0.58 20.48 -11.59
C ALA A 209 -1.72 19.94 -10.70
N LEU A 210 -1.40 19.40 -9.53
CA LEU A 210 -2.38 18.94 -8.55
C LEU A 210 -3.25 20.08 -8.05
N MET A 211 -2.65 21.22 -7.69
CA MET A 211 -3.40 22.39 -7.21
C MET A 211 -4.30 23.01 -8.30
N ALA A 212 -3.94 22.82 -9.57
CA ALA A 212 -4.74 23.26 -10.71
C ALA A 212 -5.78 22.23 -11.17
N ALA A 213 -5.71 20.97 -10.68
CA ALA A 213 -6.59 19.91 -11.13
C ALA A 213 -8.02 20.10 -10.60
N ALA A 214 -9.00 20.13 -11.51
CA ALA A 214 -10.42 20.22 -11.17
C ALA A 214 -11.06 18.84 -10.91
N SER A 215 -10.40 17.77 -11.34
CA SER A 215 -10.88 16.40 -11.22
C SER A 215 -9.69 15.44 -11.10
N ARG A 216 -9.98 14.17 -10.74
CA ARG A 216 -8.98 13.12 -10.73
C ARG A 216 -8.46 12.90 -12.17
N PRO A 217 -7.14 12.86 -12.39
CA PRO A 217 -6.57 12.58 -13.71
C PRO A 217 -7.06 11.23 -14.23
N ALA A 218 -7.32 11.15 -15.55
CA ALA A 218 -7.44 9.87 -16.21
C ALA A 218 -6.07 9.16 -16.14
N ALA A 219 -6.10 7.85 -15.85
CA ALA A 219 -4.92 7.00 -15.91
C ALA A 219 -4.62 6.65 -17.37
#